data_AF-A0A1F2TGJ8-F1
#
_entry.id   AF-A0A1F2TGJ8-F1
#
_cell.length_a   1.000
_cell.length_b   1.000
_cell.length_c   1.000
_cell.angle_alpha   90.00
_cell.angle_beta   90.00
_cell.angle_gamma   90.00
#
_symmetry.space_group_name_H-M   'P 1'
#
loop_
_entity.id
_entity.type
_entity.pdbx_description
1 polymer ?
#
loop_
_entity_poly.entity_id
_entity_poly.type
_entity_poly.pdbx_seq_one_letter_code
_entity_poly.pdbx_strand_id
1 'polypeptide(L)'
;MANKPKDSDILVPFEMQNFWPEYKEYLIIRRQNLFASIQMLRPLWECYRTLDQIWMREFQDVSRIRNMEKMFPAILFLNAHAKFRIAFELSFSCCLAEGWDALRGAIESVAHAHKIIREPHLLKVWVEKNDGKQQLESYRDAFERKKKTNLFPPVLGLDKLHQHYSQFSEWGTHTTIGSLAQRFKSIENQTDVEWRLTYTGADPKLLATSLFSMLQASLLMENILFCIFKDRLNLDIRLSAMRAELPNRMEKARADIINRFKIAPPTIMLVSG
;
A
#
# COMPACT_ATOMS: atom_id res chain seq x y z
N MET A 1 5.16 -22.81 28.58
CA MET A 1 5.05 -23.01 27.12
C MET A 1 3.64 -22.64 26.71
N ALA A 2 3.44 -21.64 25.87
CA ALA A 2 2.11 -21.39 25.30
C ALA A 2 1.76 -22.55 24.36
N ASN A 3 0.59 -23.17 24.51
CA ASN A 3 0.13 -24.22 23.61
C ASN A 3 0.13 -23.71 22.17
N LYS A 4 0.61 -24.52 21.22
CA LYS A 4 0.46 -24.20 19.79
C LYS A 4 -1.03 -24.00 19.49
N PRO A 5 -1.42 -22.95 18.74
CA PRO A 5 -2.81 -22.78 18.31
C PRO A 5 -3.29 -24.04 17.59
N LYS A 6 -4.50 -24.49 17.92
CA LYS A 6 -5.19 -25.56 17.19
C LYS A 6 -5.80 -25.00 15.92
N ASP A 7 -6.06 -25.85 14.92
CA ASP A 7 -6.72 -25.42 13.68
C ASP A 7 -8.09 -24.77 13.94
N SER A 8 -8.80 -25.24 14.97
CA SER A 8 -10.07 -24.67 15.44
C SER A 8 -9.94 -23.24 16.00
N ASP A 9 -8.73 -22.79 16.34
CA ASP A 9 -8.47 -21.43 16.82
C ASP A 9 -8.30 -20.44 15.64
N ILE A 10 -8.12 -20.95 14.42
CA ILE A 10 -7.79 -20.17 13.21
C ILE A 10 -8.85 -20.29 12.12
N LEU A 11 -9.44 -21.47 11.95
CA LEU A 11 -10.47 -21.76 10.95
C LEU A 11 -11.86 -21.79 11.58
N VAL A 12 -12.86 -21.29 10.85
CA VAL A 12 -14.26 -21.45 11.27
C VAL A 12 -14.78 -22.85 10.90
N PRO A 13 -15.84 -23.37 11.57
CA PRO A 13 -16.31 -24.74 11.34
C PRO A 13 -16.63 -25.06 9.87
N PHE A 14 -17.19 -24.11 9.14
CA PHE A 14 -17.45 -24.25 7.70
C PHE A 14 -16.17 -24.54 6.91
N GLU A 15 -15.07 -23.82 7.17
CA GLU A 15 -13.80 -23.97 6.46
C GLU A 15 -13.15 -25.33 6.78
N MET A 16 -13.23 -25.74 8.05
CA MET A 16 -12.73 -27.05 8.49
C MET A 16 -13.45 -28.22 7.79
N GLN A 17 -14.74 -28.08 7.51
CA GLN A 17 -15.55 -29.15 6.90
C GLN A 17 -15.47 -29.15 5.37
N ASN A 18 -15.43 -27.98 4.74
CA ASN A 18 -15.70 -27.86 3.30
C ASN A 18 -14.45 -27.61 2.45
N PHE A 19 -13.34 -27.16 3.02
CA PHE A 19 -12.12 -26.92 2.24
C PHE A 19 -11.30 -28.20 2.10
N TRP A 20 -10.49 -28.30 1.04
CA TRP A 20 -9.51 -29.38 0.90
C TRP A 20 -8.27 -29.10 1.77
N PRO A 21 -7.49 -30.14 2.16
CA PRO A 21 -6.41 -30.01 3.14
C PRO A 21 -5.39 -28.91 2.83
N GLU A 22 -4.91 -28.85 1.59
CA GLU A 22 -3.88 -27.90 1.15
C GLU A 22 -4.35 -26.44 1.24
N TYR A 23 -5.63 -26.18 0.96
CA TYR A 23 -6.19 -24.83 1.08
C TYR A 23 -6.40 -24.43 2.54
N LYS A 24 -6.75 -25.38 3.43
CA LYS A 24 -6.80 -25.12 4.87
C LYS A 24 -5.43 -24.74 5.40
N GLU A 25 -4.40 -25.49 5.04
CA GLU A 25 -3.02 -25.21 5.44
C GLU A 25 -2.60 -23.80 4.98
N TYR A 26 -2.86 -23.46 3.72
CA TYR A 26 -2.64 -22.11 3.19
C TYR A 26 -3.33 -21.03 4.04
N LEU A 27 -4.62 -21.18 4.35
CA LEU A 27 -5.37 -20.21 5.15
C LEU A 27 -4.85 -20.11 6.60
N ILE A 28 -4.51 -21.23 7.21
CA ILE A 28 -3.96 -21.27 8.57
C ILE A 28 -2.65 -20.49 8.60
N ILE A 29 -1.71 -20.79 7.71
CA ILE A 29 -0.41 -20.13 7.64
C ILE A 29 -0.59 -18.64 7.41
N ARG A 30 -1.46 -18.24 6.47
CA ARG A 30 -1.72 -16.82 6.15
C ARG A 30 -2.25 -16.06 7.37
N ARG A 31 -3.24 -16.61 8.08
CA ARG A 31 -3.83 -15.97 9.29
C ARG A 31 -2.86 -15.95 10.45
N GLN A 32 -2.09 -17.01 10.67
CA GLN A 32 -1.04 -17.04 11.68
C GLN A 32 0.04 -15.98 11.41
N ASN A 33 0.47 -15.83 10.15
CA ASN A 33 1.40 -14.79 9.74
C ASN A 33 0.86 -13.39 10.03
N LEU A 34 -0.42 -13.14 9.72
CA LEU A 34 -1.08 -11.87 10.05
C LEU A 34 -0.98 -11.55 11.54
N PHE A 35 -1.40 -12.48 12.41
CA PHE A 35 -1.38 -12.25 13.86
C PHE A 35 0.05 -12.11 14.40
N ALA A 36 0.97 -12.97 13.95
CA ALA A 36 2.38 -12.92 14.35
C ALA A 36 3.03 -11.60 13.93
N SER A 37 2.78 -11.13 12.71
CA SER A 37 3.31 -9.87 12.21
C SER A 37 2.75 -8.66 12.96
N ILE A 38 1.45 -8.65 13.29
CA ILE A 38 0.84 -7.59 14.11
C ILE A 38 1.45 -7.55 15.51
N GLN A 39 1.64 -8.71 16.15
CA GLN A 39 2.24 -8.79 17.48
C GLN A 39 3.70 -8.34 17.47
N MET A 40 4.47 -8.85 16.50
CA MET A 40 5.88 -8.51 16.34
C MET A 40 6.03 -7.03 16.00
N LEU A 41 5.34 -6.52 14.98
CA LEU A 41 5.51 -5.17 14.46
C LEU A 41 4.40 -4.22 14.93
N ARG A 42 3.99 -4.36 16.19
CA ARG A 42 2.89 -3.58 16.79
C ARG A 42 3.02 -2.06 16.56
N PRO A 43 4.20 -1.41 16.70
CA PRO A 43 4.32 0.02 16.41
C PRO A 43 3.92 0.40 14.97
N LEU A 44 4.24 -0.44 13.97
CA LEU A 44 3.84 -0.22 12.58
C LEU A 44 2.34 -0.46 12.38
N TRP A 45 1.78 -1.49 13.03
CA TRP A 45 0.33 -1.73 13.00
C TRP A 45 -0.46 -0.55 13.56
N GLU A 46 0.00 0.06 14.67
CA GLU A 46 -0.65 1.24 15.23
C GLU A 46 -0.52 2.47 14.32
N CYS A 47 0.62 2.64 13.62
CA CYS A 47 0.77 3.68 12.60
C CYS A 47 -0.20 3.46 11.43
N TYR A 48 -0.27 2.24 10.90
CA TYR A 48 -1.22 1.85 9.87
C TYR A 48 -2.67 2.14 10.28
N ARG A 49 -3.08 1.69 11.46
CA ARG A 49 -4.42 1.94 12.00
C ARG A 49 -4.73 3.43 12.14
N THR A 50 -3.77 4.20 12.62
CA THR A 50 -3.93 5.66 12.79
C THR A 50 -4.11 6.32 11.42
N LEU A 51 -3.29 5.95 10.44
CA LEU A 51 -3.39 6.47 9.08
C LEU A 51 -4.71 6.04 8.41
N ASP A 52 -5.14 4.79 8.57
CA ASP A 52 -6.43 4.32 8.07
C ASP A 52 -7.61 5.11 8.65
N GLN A 53 -7.56 5.42 9.95
CA GLN A 53 -8.57 6.26 10.59
C GLN A 53 -8.56 7.70 10.08
N ILE A 54 -7.40 8.25 9.74
CA ILE A 54 -7.27 9.56 9.10
C ILE A 54 -7.99 9.55 7.75
N TRP A 55 -7.66 8.62 6.85
CA TRP A 55 -8.33 8.47 5.55
C TRP A 55 -9.85 8.34 5.69
N MET A 56 -10.32 7.48 6.59
CA MET A 56 -11.77 7.29 6.81
C MET A 56 -12.46 8.58 7.25
N ARG A 57 -11.79 9.39 8.08
CA ARG A 57 -12.32 10.67 8.57
C ARG A 57 -12.36 11.72 7.45
N GLU A 58 -11.33 11.77 6.62
CA GLU A 58 -11.32 12.62 5.42
C GLU A 58 -12.46 12.26 4.47
N PHE A 59 -12.70 10.96 4.24
CA PHE A 59 -13.79 10.53 3.37
C PHE A 59 -15.18 10.75 3.92
N GLN A 60 -15.38 10.80 5.25
CA GLN A 60 -16.66 11.20 5.82
C GLN A 60 -17.08 12.61 5.37
N ASP A 61 -16.10 13.49 5.14
CA ASP A 61 -16.35 14.82 4.58
C ASP A 61 -16.36 14.79 3.03
N VAL A 62 -15.32 14.23 2.41
CA VAL A 62 -15.12 14.26 0.95
C VAL A 62 -16.21 13.48 0.19
N SER A 63 -16.82 12.46 0.80
CA SER A 63 -17.95 11.71 0.21
C SER A 63 -19.19 12.57 -0.05
N ARG A 64 -19.31 13.72 0.61
CA ARG A 64 -20.37 14.72 0.33
C ARG A 64 -19.87 15.69 -0.74
N ILE A 65 -20.09 15.32 -2.00
CA ILE A 65 -19.61 16.07 -3.14
C ILE A 65 -20.61 17.18 -3.51
N ARG A 66 -20.15 18.43 -3.45
CA ARG A 66 -20.92 19.62 -3.90
C ARG A 66 -20.37 20.21 -5.21
N ASN A 67 -19.14 19.84 -5.58
CA ASN A 67 -18.52 20.23 -6.84
C ASN A 67 -18.31 18.98 -7.71
N MET A 68 -19.07 18.90 -8.80
CA MET A 68 -19.03 17.78 -9.74
C MET A 68 -17.65 17.57 -10.36
N GLU A 69 -16.84 18.61 -10.54
CA GLU A 69 -15.49 18.51 -11.10
C GLU A 69 -14.54 17.74 -10.18
N LYS A 70 -14.80 17.74 -8.87
CA LYS A 70 -14.01 17.00 -7.87
C LYS A 70 -14.54 15.60 -7.60
N MET A 71 -15.67 15.20 -8.19
CA MET A 71 -16.28 13.89 -7.98
C MET A 71 -15.35 12.76 -8.41
N PHE A 72 -14.87 12.82 -9.65
CA PHE A 72 -14.03 11.75 -10.20
C PHE A 72 -12.67 11.64 -9.47
N PRO A 73 -11.95 12.75 -9.20
CA PRO A 73 -10.78 12.71 -8.33
C PRO A 73 -11.04 12.10 -6.95
N ALA A 74 -12.17 12.41 -6.31
CA ALA A 74 -12.53 11.81 -5.02
C ALA A 74 -12.71 10.29 -5.11
N ILE A 75 -13.31 9.78 -6.19
CA ILE A 75 -13.43 8.33 -6.46
C ILE A 75 -12.05 7.69 -6.61
N LEU A 76 -11.10 8.35 -7.29
CA LEU A 76 -9.73 7.86 -7.42
C LEU A 76 -9.00 7.79 -6.07
N PHE A 77 -9.22 8.75 -5.16
CA PHE A 77 -8.72 8.68 -3.78
C PHE A 77 -9.34 7.54 -2.97
N LEU A 78 -10.66 7.33 -3.09
CA LEU A 78 -11.34 6.19 -2.45
C LEU A 78 -10.76 4.87 -2.95
N ASN A 79 -10.51 4.75 -4.26
CA ASN A 79 -9.86 3.59 -4.85
C ASN A 79 -8.41 3.40 -4.33
N ALA A 80 -7.67 4.49 -4.15
CA ALA A 80 -6.33 4.45 -3.56
C ALA A 80 -6.37 3.92 -2.13
N HIS A 81 -7.33 4.35 -1.31
CA HIS A 81 -7.51 3.86 0.06
C HIS A 81 -7.91 2.39 0.13
N ALA A 82 -8.81 1.95 -0.74
CA ALA A 82 -9.17 0.53 -0.84
C ALA A 82 -7.94 -0.34 -1.11
N LYS A 83 -7.10 0.08 -2.07
CA LYS A 83 -5.83 -0.58 -2.38
C LYS A 83 -4.81 -0.49 -1.23
N PHE A 84 -4.75 0.63 -0.52
CA PHE A 84 -3.94 0.76 0.70
C PHE A 84 -4.34 -0.28 1.75
N ARG A 85 -5.63 -0.45 2.05
CA ARG A 85 -6.08 -1.47 3.02
C ARG A 85 -5.69 -2.88 2.59
N ILE A 86 -5.96 -3.22 1.34
CA ILE A 86 -5.59 -4.53 0.75
C ILE A 86 -4.08 -4.75 0.85
N ALA A 87 -3.28 -3.74 0.48
CA ALA A 87 -1.83 -3.82 0.51
C ALA A 87 -1.30 -4.14 1.91
N PHE A 88 -1.81 -3.47 2.95
CA PHE A 88 -1.38 -3.72 4.32
C PHE A 88 -1.86 -5.08 4.85
N GLU A 89 -3.09 -5.51 4.55
CA GLU A 89 -3.56 -6.85 4.91
C GLU A 89 -2.65 -7.94 4.32
N LEU A 90 -2.33 -7.83 3.03
CA LEU A 90 -1.44 -8.74 2.33
C LEU A 90 -0.03 -8.73 2.92
N SER A 91 0.55 -7.54 3.12
CA SER A 91 1.91 -7.41 3.66
C SER A 91 2.02 -7.94 5.10
N PHE A 92 1.06 -7.64 5.99
CA PHE A 92 1.07 -8.23 7.34
C PHE A 92 0.83 -9.75 7.31
N SER A 93 0.18 -10.29 6.28
CA SER A 93 0.07 -11.73 6.03
C SER A 93 1.32 -12.36 5.38
N CYS A 94 2.41 -11.60 5.25
CA CYS A 94 3.66 -11.99 4.59
C CYS A 94 3.54 -12.24 3.08
N CYS A 95 2.59 -11.59 2.40
CA CYS A 95 2.44 -11.55 0.93
C CYS A 95 2.95 -10.20 0.38
N LEU A 96 4.25 -9.95 0.52
CA LEU A 96 4.84 -8.63 0.24
C LEU A 96 4.74 -8.21 -1.23
N ALA A 97 4.94 -9.14 -2.17
CA ALA A 97 4.90 -8.83 -3.60
C ALA A 97 3.53 -8.29 -4.03
N GLU A 98 2.46 -8.96 -3.59
CA GLU A 98 1.08 -8.55 -3.83
C GLU A 98 0.75 -7.26 -3.08
N GLY A 99 1.28 -7.09 -1.87
CA GLY A 99 1.16 -5.85 -1.11
C GLY A 99 1.78 -4.64 -1.83
N TRP A 100 2.99 -4.80 -2.37
CA TRP A 100 3.66 -3.76 -3.15
C TRP A 100 2.92 -3.43 -4.45
N ASP A 101 2.43 -4.43 -5.20
CA ASP A 101 1.68 -4.18 -6.43
C ASP A 101 0.36 -3.46 -6.16
N ALA A 102 -0.38 -3.87 -5.11
CA ALA A 102 -1.58 -3.16 -4.69
C ALA A 102 -1.29 -1.70 -4.33
N LEU A 103 -0.22 -1.43 -3.56
CA LEU A 103 0.13 -0.08 -3.17
C LEU A 103 0.66 0.76 -4.33
N ARG A 104 1.39 0.18 -5.28
CA ARG A 104 1.75 0.81 -6.55
C ARG A 104 0.50 1.29 -7.30
N GLY A 105 -0.53 0.44 -7.37
CA GLY A 105 -1.81 0.79 -7.94
C GLY A 105 -2.58 1.89 -7.17
N ALA A 106 -2.34 2.01 -5.87
CA ALA A 106 -2.88 3.11 -5.06
C ALA A 106 -2.20 4.43 -5.41
N ILE A 107 -0.86 4.43 -5.50
CA ILE A 107 -0.05 5.58 -5.88
C ILE A 107 -0.47 6.13 -7.24
N GLU A 108 -0.64 5.24 -8.23
CA GLU A 108 -1.10 5.63 -9.56
C GLU A 108 -2.49 6.27 -9.53
N SER A 109 -3.40 5.78 -8.68
CA SER A 109 -4.73 6.38 -8.51
C SER A 109 -4.65 7.81 -7.94
N VAL A 110 -3.79 8.04 -6.95
CA VAL A 110 -3.55 9.38 -6.37
C VAL A 110 -2.93 10.33 -7.39
N ALA A 111 -1.94 9.86 -8.15
CA ALA A 111 -1.29 10.68 -9.18
C ALA A 111 -2.28 11.10 -10.27
N HIS A 112 -3.17 10.18 -10.71
CA HIS A 112 -4.25 10.50 -11.64
C HIS A 112 -5.25 11.49 -11.06
N ALA A 113 -5.66 11.32 -9.80
CA ALA A 113 -6.57 12.24 -9.14
C ALA A 113 -6.01 13.66 -9.10
N HIS A 114 -4.76 13.79 -8.65
CA HIS A 114 -4.05 15.07 -8.61
C HIS A 114 -3.92 15.70 -10.01
N LYS A 115 -3.56 14.90 -11.02
CA LYS A 115 -3.43 15.39 -12.40
C LYS A 115 -4.75 15.94 -12.94
N ILE A 116 -5.86 15.24 -12.76
CA ILE A 116 -7.18 15.68 -13.22
C ILE A 116 -7.62 16.94 -12.46
N ILE A 117 -7.29 17.08 -11.17
CA ILE A 117 -7.57 18.31 -10.42
C ILE A 117 -6.77 19.49 -10.96
N ARG A 118 -5.49 19.28 -11.31
CA ARG A 118 -4.64 20.31 -11.90
C ARG A 118 -5.08 20.70 -13.31
N GLU A 119 -5.56 19.72 -14.08
CA GLU A 119 -5.92 19.85 -15.49
C GLU A 119 -7.31 19.26 -15.75
N PRO A 120 -8.41 19.96 -15.37
CA PRO A 120 -9.76 19.39 -15.38
C PRO A 120 -10.24 18.85 -16.74
N HIS A 121 -9.77 19.45 -17.83
CA HIS A 121 -10.08 19.01 -19.20
C HIS A 121 -9.65 17.56 -19.49
N LEU A 122 -8.66 17.03 -18.75
CA LEU A 122 -8.20 15.65 -18.91
C LEU A 122 -9.19 14.61 -18.36
N LEU A 123 -10.22 15.01 -17.61
CA LEU A 123 -11.30 14.09 -17.22
C LEU A 123 -11.97 13.48 -18.46
N LYS A 124 -12.21 14.31 -19.50
CA LYS A 124 -12.77 13.84 -20.76
C LYS A 124 -11.86 12.81 -21.43
N VAL A 125 -10.57 13.11 -21.51
CA VAL A 125 -9.53 12.20 -22.06
C VAL A 125 -9.50 10.87 -21.30
N TRP A 126 -9.69 10.91 -19.97
CA TRP A 126 -9.75 9.71 -19.15
C TRP A 126 -10.96 8.83 -19.47
N VAL A 127 -12.15 9.44 -19.55
CA VAL A 127 -13.42 8.74 -19.80
C VAL A 127 -13.47 8.14 -21.19
N GLU A 128 -13.01 8.88 -22.20
CA GLU A 128 -13.10 8.51 -23.62
C GLU A 128 -11.99 7.53 -24.07
N LYS A 129 -11.12 7.06 -23.16
CA LYS A 129 -9.92 6.27 -23.53
C LYS A 129 -10.19 5.04 -24.39
N ASN A 130 -11.40 4.49 -24.32
CA ASN A 130 -11.82 3.27 -25.02
C ASN A 130 -12.62 3.57 -26.31
N ASP A 131 -12.84 4.83 -26.66
CA ASP A 131 -13.73 5.23 -27.77
C ASP A 131 -13.05 5.16 -29.14
N GLY A 132 -11.73 4.96 -29.17
CA GLY A 132 -10.98 4.83 -30.42
C GLY A 132 -9.48 4.93 -30.24
N LYS A 133 -8.75 4.68 -31.33
CA LYS A 133 -7.27 4.74 -31.34
C LYS A 133 -6.74 6.14 -30.98
N GLN A 134 -7.41 7.20 -31.43
CA GLN A 134 -7.01 8.58 -31.18
C GLN A 134 -7.18 8.97 -29.70
N GLN A 135 -8.27 8.52 -29.08
CA GLN A 135 -8.55 8.74 -27.66
C GLN A 135 -7.59 7.95 -26.78
N LEU A 136 -7.29 6.70 -27.15
CA LEU A 136 -6.26 5.90 -26.49
C LEU A 136 -4.89 6.58 -26.56
N GLU A 137 -4.53 7.16 -27.71
CA GLU A 137 -3.26 7.87 -27.87
C GLU A 137 -3.23 9.15 -27.01
N SER A 138 -4.33 9.90 -26.99
CA SER A 138 -4.46 11.09 -26.13
C SER A 138 -4.35 10.73 -24.64
N TYR A 139 -4.94 9.59 -24.24
CA TYR A 139 -4.78 9.04 -22.90
C TYR A 139 -3.33 8.68 -22.61
N ARG A 140 -2.65 8.01 -23.54
CA ARG A 140 -1.23 7.64 -23.40
C ARG A 140 -0.34 8.86 -23.23
N ASP A 141 -0.55 9.90 -24.04
CA ASP A 141 0.19 11.16 -23.91
C ASP A 141 -0.01 11.82 -22.55
N ALA A 142 -1.26 11.85 -22.07
CA ALA A 142 -1.59 12.48 -20.80
C ALA A 142 -1.14 11.66 -19.59
N PHE A 143 -1.33 10.34 -19.58
CA PHE A 143 -1.26 9.51 -18.37
C PHE A 143 -0.19 8.41 -18.38
N GLU A 144 0.37 8.04 -19.54
CA GLU A 144 1.35 6.94 -19.61
C GLU A 144 2.76 7.40 -20.02
N ARG A 145 2.86 8.38 -20.92
CA ARG A 145 4.13 8.90 -21.40
C ARG A 145 4.74 9.85 -20.40
N LYS A 146 6.07 9.78 -20.27
CA LYS A 146 6.87 10.62 -19.38
C LYS A 146 6.29 10.70 -17.96
N LYS A 147 5.86 9.55 -17.38
CA LYS A 147 5.15 9.48 -16.08
C LYS A 147 5.79 10.37 -15.01
N LYS A 148 7.12 10.30 -14.84
CA LYS A 148 7.84 11.11 -13.86
C LYS A 148 7.53 12.60 -13.96
N THR A 149 7.57 13.19 -15.16
CA THR A 149 7.30 14.64 -15.33
C THR A 149 5.82 14.94 -15.42
N ASN A 150 5.04 14.06 -16.05
CA ASN A 150 3.64 14.32 -16.38
C ASN A 150 2.67 14.05 -15.22
N LEU A 151 2.91 12.97 -14.47
CA LEU A 151 2.09 12.48 -13.36
C LEU A 151 2.67 12.80 -11.99
N PHE A 152 4.01 12.88 -11.90
CA PHE A 152 4.71 13.05 -10.63
C PHE A 152 5.58 14.32 -10.59
N PRO A 153 5.01 15.51 -10.84
CA PRO A 153 5.75 16.77 -10.70
C PRO A 153 6.33 16.91 -9.28
N PRO A 154 7.40 17.68 -9.06
CA PRO A 154 7.96 17.93 -7.72
C PRO A 154 7.10 18.91 -6.91
N VAL A 155 5.82 18.57 -6.72
CA VAL A 155 4.78 19.34 -6.04
C VAL A 155 4.06 18.40 -5.08
N LEU A 156 3.78 18.85 -3.85
CA LEU A 156 3.13 18.05 -2.80
C LEU A 156 3.80 16.69 -2.50
N GLY A 157 5.11 16.56 -2.80
CA GLY A 157 5.87 15.32 -2.59
C GLY A 157 5.59 14.20 -3.61
N LEU A 158 4.96 14.51 -4.75
CA LEU A 158 4.70 13.53 -5.81
C LEU A 158 5.98 12.92 -6.42
N ASP A 159 7.08 13.65 -6.45
CA ASP A 159 8.39 13.14 -6.87
C ASP A 159 8.92 12.04 -5.94
N LYS A 160 8.70 12.19 -4.63
CA LYS A 160 8.99 11.15 -3.62
C LYS A 160 8.06 9.96 -3.77
N LEU A 161 6.79 10.23 -4.07
CA LEU A 161 5.81 9.18 -4.36
C LEU A 161 6.18 8.37 -5.61
N HIS A 162 6.77 9.01 -6.63
CA HIS A 162 7.32 8.33 -7.80
C HIS A 162 8.48 7.40 -7.44
N GLN A 163 9.34 7.78 -6.49
CA GLN A 163 10.43 6.90 -6.04
C GLN A 163 9.87 5.61 -5.43
N HIS A 164 8.85 5.71 -4.57
CA HIS A 164 8.14 4.55 -4.05
C HIS A 164 7.42 3.75 -5.16
N TYR A 165 6.77 4.42 -6.12
CA TYR A 165 6.13 3.76 -7.26
C TYR A 165 7.14 2.92 -8.05
N SER A 166 8.29 3.49 -8.40
CA SER A 166 9.36 2.77 -9.12
C SER A 166 9.87 1.60 -8.30
N GLN A 167 10.13 1.80 -7.01
CA GLN A 167 10.62 0.77 -6.12
C GLN A 167 9.65 -0.41 -5.98
N PHE A 168 8.35 -0.15 -5.80
CA PHE A 168 7.33 -1.19 -5.71
C PHE A 168 7.08 -1.89 -7.06
N SER A 169 7.29 -1.20 -8.19
CA SER A 169 7.22 -1.82 -9.52
C SER A 169 8.30 -2.88 -9.69
N GLU A 170 9.54 -2.56 -9.30
CA GLU A 170 10.68 -3.50 -9.35
C GLU A 170 10.50 -4.70 -8.42
N TRP A 171 9.90 -4.49 -7.24
CA TRP A 171 9.77 -5.53 -6.24
C TRP A 171 8.55 -6.44 -6.42
N GLY A 172 7.40 -5.91 -6.85
CA GLY A 172 6.12 -6.63 -6.84
C GLY A 172 5.58 -7.04 -8.20
N THR A 173 5.84 -6.27 -9.26
CA THR A 173 5.07 -6.39 -10.52
C THR A 173 5.85 -7.05 -11.65
N HIS A 174 7.16 -6.82 -11.75
CA HIS A 174 7.96 -7.39 -12.83
C HIS A 174 8.35 -8.83 -12.48
N THR A 175 8.09 -9.77 -13.40
CA THR A 175 8.52 -11.17 -13.34
C THR A 175 10.04 -11.29 -13.50
N THR A 176 10.79 -10.66 -12.60
CA THR A 176 12.23 -10.74 -12.50
C THR A 176 12.62 -12.03 -11.77
N ILE A 177 13.83 -12.52 -12.01
CA ILE A 177 14.37 -13.67 -11.28
C ILE A 177 14.31 -13.42 -9.76
N GLY A 178 14.57 -12.18 -9.33
CA GLY A 178 14.45 -11.79 -7.91
C GLY A 178 13.03 -11.93 -7.36
N SER A 179 12.00 -11.48 -8.09
CA SER A 179 10.60 -11.63 -7.69
C SER A 179 10.13 -13.10 -7.64
N LEU A 180 10.63 -13.93 -8.56
CA LEU A 180 10.32 -15.36 -8.60
C LEU A 180 11.04 -16.12 -7.47
N ALA A 181 12.31 -15.82 -7.22
CA ALA A 181 13.09 -16.43 -6.15
C ALA A 181 12.50 -16.18 -4.75
N GLN A 182 11.68 -15.15 -4.56
CA GLN A 182 10.94 -14.94 -3.31
C GLN A 182 9.83 -15.99 -3.07
N ARG A 183 9.27 -16.57 -4.14
CA ARG A 183 8.17 -17.55 -4.07
C ARG A 183 8.64 -18.99 -4.22
N PHE A 184 9.76 -19.23 -4.87
CA PHE A 184 10.27 -20.57 -5.11
C PHE A 184 11.49 -20.85 -4.24
N LYS A 185 11.38 -21.84 -3.35
CA LYS A 185 12.53 -22.37 -2.59
C LYS A 185 12.99 -23.66 -3.24
N SER A 186 14.26 -23.74 -3.63
CA SER A 186 14.89 -25.01 -3.97
C SER A 186 15.36 -25.70 -2.70
N ILE A 187 15.06 -26.99 -2.58
CA ILE A 187 15.67 -27.88 -1.61
C ILE A 187 16.52 -28.85 -2.42
N GLU A 188 17.84 -28.68 -2.31
CA GLU A 188 18.79 -29.55 -2.97
C GLU A 188 19.05 -30.76 -2.07
N ASN A 189 18.78 -31.96 -2.59
CA ASN A 189 19.26 -33.20 -2.01
C ASN A 189 20.44 -33.73 -2.83
N GLN A 190 21.09 -34.79 -2.35
CA GLN A 190 22.29 -35.35 -3.00
C GLN A 190 22.03 -35.85 -4.44
N THR A 191 20.77 -36.09 -4.83
CA THR A 191 20.39 -36.67 -6.13
C THR A 191 19.34 -35.88 -6.90
N ASP A 192 18.68 -34.90 -6.29
CA ASP A 192 17.59 -34.14 -6.93
C ASP A 192 17.46 -32.71 -6.38
N VAL A 193 16.68 -31.91 -7.09
CA VAL A 193 16.29 -30.55 -6.70
C VAL A 193 14.78 -30.48 -6.63
N GLU A 194 14.24 -30.33 -5.42
CA GLU A 194 12.80 -30.14 -5.19
C GLU A 194 12.49 -28.63 -5.20
N TRP A 195 11.51 -28.21 -6.01
CA TRP A 195 11.02 -26.84 -6.01
C TRP A 195 9.75 -26.73 -5.18
N ARG A 196 9.77 -25.90 -4.14
CA ARG A 196 8.59 -25.60 -3.31
C ARG A 196 8.09 -24.19 -3.55
N LEU A 197 6.81 -24.09 -3.93
CA LEU A 197 6.09 -22.83 -3.98
C LEU A 197 5.71 -22.40 -2.57
N THR A 198 6.15 -21.22 -2.18
CA THR A 198 5.82 -20.57 -0.92
C THR A 198 4.87 -19.41 -1.21
N TYR A 199 3.60 -19.55 -0.81
CA TYR A 199 2.58 -18.51 -1.01
C TYR A 199 2.71 -17.33 -0.04
N THR A 200 3.32 -17.56 1.12
CA THR A 200 3.46 -16.57 2.19
C THR A 200 4.80 -16.77 2.88
N GLY A 201 5.49 -15.68 3.20
CA GLY A 201 6.73 -15.75 3.95
C GLY A 201 7.63 -14.58 3.62
N ALA A 202 8.05 -13.86 4.65
CA ALA A 202 9.00 -12.78 4.52
C ALA A 202 10.01 -12.89 5.65
N ASP A 203 11.28 -12.63 5.33
CA ASP A 203 12.28 -12.36 6.35
C ASP A 203 11.76 -11.22 7.27
N PRO A 204 11.79 -11.36 8.60
CA PRO A 204 11.22 -10.37 9.53
C PRO A 204 11.79 -8.96 9.33
N LYS A 205 13.07 -8.84 8.98
CA LYS A 205 13.72 -7.56 8.70
C LYS A 205 13.20 -6.96 7.39
N LEU A 206 13.12 -7.75 6.31
CA LEU A 206 12.51 -7.33 5.05
C LEU A 206 11.04 -6.90 5.25
N LEU A 207 10.26 -7.67 6.01
CA LEU A 207 8.87 -7.34 6.32
C LEU A 207 8.76 -5.97 7.02
N ALA A 208 9.57 -5.74 8.07
CA ALA A 208 9.54 -4.50 8.84
C ALA A 208 9.91 -3.28 7.99
N THR A 209 11.00 -3.36 7.21
CA THR A 209 11.44 -2.26 6.35
C THR A 209 10.44 -1.98 5.23
N SER A 210 9.82 -3.03 4.69
CA SER A 210 8.81 -2.93 3.64
C SER A 210 7.54 -2.25 4.15
N LEU A 211 7.00 -2.70 5.29
CA LEU A 211 5.84 -2.09 5.92
C LEU A 211 6.09 -0.61 6.26
N PHE A 212 7.30 -0.26 6.72
CA PHE A 212 7.65 1.13 6.98
C PHE A 212 7.69 1.98 5.70
N SER A 213 8.32 1.47 4.62
CA SER A 213 8.33 2.15 3.31
C SER A 213 6.91 2.33 2.76
N MET A 214 6.05 1.32 2.90
CA MET A 214 4.64 1.39 2.53
C MET A 214 3.88 2.46 3.33
N LEU A 215 4.15 2.60 4.63
CA LEU A 215 3.56 3.67 5.45
C LEU A 215 4.01 5.05 4.99
N GLN A 216 5.28 5.23 4.63
CA GLN A 216 5.78 6.51 4.10
C GLN A 216 5.08 6.89 2.79
N ALA A 217 4.96 5.95 1.85
CA ALA A 217 4.23 6.17 0.61
C ALA A 217 2.75 6.50 0.87
N SER A 218 2.13 5.82 1.84
CA SER A 218 0.72 6.03 2.18
C SER A 218 0.46 7.36 2.87
N LEU A 219 1.40 7.84 3.69
CA LEU A 219 1.35 9.18 4.27
C LEU A 219 1.47 10.27 3.19
N LEU A 220 2.35 10.08 2.20
CA LEU A 220 2.46 11.00 1.06
C LEU A 220 1.15 11.05 0.26
N MET A 221 0.54 9.89 0.00
CA MET A 221 -0.77 9.80 -0.66
C MET A 221 -1.87 10.55 0.10
N GLU A 222 -1.93 10.35 1.41
CA GLU A 222 -2.87 11.05 2.30
C GLU A 222 -2.64 12.57 2.25
N ASN A 223 -1.38 13.00 2.31
CA ASN A 223 -1.07 14.43 2.38
C ASN A 223 -1.49 15.15 1.09
N ILE A 224 -1.41 14.48 -0.06
CA ILE A 224 -1.93 14.99 -1.33
C ILE A 224 -3.47 15.14 -1.27
N LEU A 225 -4.19 14.12 -0.77
CA LEU A 225 -5.64 14.20 -0.56
C LEU A 225 -5.98 15.40 0.33
N PHE A 226 -5.32 15.49 1.49
CA PHE A 226 -5.58 16.56 2.44
C PHE A 226 -5.39 17.94 1.81
N CYS A 227 -4.28 18.15 1.11
CA CYS A 227 -3.97 19.44 0.49
C CYS A 227 -5.02 19.86 -0.55
N ILE A 228 -5.57 18.91 -1.32
CA ILE A 228 -6.62 19.18 -2.33
C ILE A 228 -7.95 19.62 -1.70
N PHE A 229 -8.28 19.06 -0.53
CA PHE A 229 -9.54 19.32 0.18
C PHE A 229 -9.32 20.14 1.47
N LYS A 230 -8.18 20.82 1.59
CA LYS A 230 -7.68 21.45 2.81
C LYS A 230 -8.70 22.39 3.44
N ASP A 231 -9.39 23.20 2.64
CA ASP A 231 -10.35 24.19 3.14
C ASP A 231 -11.48 23.56 3.96
N ARG A 232 -11.86 22.33 3.62
CA ARG A 232 -12.91 21.58 4.35
C ARG A 232 -12.30 20.76 5.48
N LEU A 233 -11.21 20.05 5.19
CA LEU A 233 -10.60 19.12 6.13
C LEU A 233 -9.94 19.82 7.32
N ASN A 234 -9.45 21.06 7.15
CA ASN A 234 -8.93 21.88 8.25
C ASN A 234 -9.97 22.22 9.32
N LEU A 235 -11.27 22.12 9.02
CA LEU A 235 -12.33 22.37 10.00
C LEU A 235 -12.46 21.24 11.02
N ASP A 236 -11.89 20.06 10.73
CA ASP A 236 -11.89 18.93 11.65
C ASP A 236 -10.66 18.96 12.57
N ILE A 237 -10.82 19.56 13.74
CA ILE A 237 -9.75 19.72 14.76
C ILE A 237 -9.12 18.37 15.12
N ARG A 238 -9.92 17.30 15.20
CA ARG A 238 -9.41 15.97 15.55
C ARG A 238 -8.61 15.36 14.41
N LEU A 239 -9.02 15.55 13.16
CA LEU A 239 -8.22 15.17 12.00
C LEU A 239 -6.86 15.87 12.04
N SER A 240 -6.84 17.20 12.23
CA SER A 240 -5.59 17.97 12.33
C SER A 240 -4.67 17.46 13.44
N ALA A 241 -5.22 17.15 14.62
CA ALA A 241 -4.46 16.59 15.73
C ALA A 241 -3.86 15.20 15.40
N MET A 242 -4.65 14.31 14.79
CA MET A 242 -4.19 12.98 14.39
C MET A 242 -3.05 13.07 13.36
N ARG A 243 -3.18 13.96 12.37
CA ARG A 243 -2.15 14.19 11.34
C ARG A 243 -0.86 14.76 11.93
N ALA A 244 -0.96 15.65 12.91
CA ALA A 244 0.20 16.22 13.61
C ALA A 244 0.93 15.17 14.47
N GLU A 245 0.21 14.20 15.04
CA GLU A 245 0.80 13.16 15.89
C GLU A 245 1.46 12.02 15.10
N LEU A 246 0.90 11.68 13.93
CA LEU A 246 1.33 10.50 13.16
C LEU A 246 2.83 10.49 12.81
N PRO A 247 3.47 11.59 12.34
CA PRO A 247 4.90 11.60 12.07
C PRO A 247 5.75 11.20 13.29
N ASN A 248 5.38 11.66 14.49
CA ASN A 248 6.09 11.30 15.71
C ASN A 248 5.93 9.81 16.05
N ARG A 249 4.76 9.22 15.80
CA ARG A 249 4.55 7.78 15.97
C ARG A 249 5.36 6.97 14.97
N MET A 250 5.41 7.41 13.72
CA MET A 250 6.21 6.77 12.68
C MET A 250 7.70 6.84 13.00
N GLU A 251 8.19 7.96 13.53
CA GLU A 251 9.60 8.08 13.94
C GLU A 251 9.94 7.14 15.11
N LYS A 252 9.06 7.00 16.09
CA LYS A 252 9.22 6.00 17.16
C LYS A 252 9.25 4.57 16.61
N ALA A 253 8.36 4.25 15.67
CA ALA A 253 8.35 2.94 15.02
C ALA A 253 9.63 2.70 14.20
N ARG A 254 10.15 3.72 13.52
CA ARG A 254 11.43 3.68 12.78
C ARG A 254 12.59 3.36 13.72
N ALA A 255 12.68 4.06 14.84
CA ALA A 255 13.72 3.85 15.84
C ALA A 255 13.66 2.42 16.44
N ASP A 256 12.46 1.91 16.72
CA ASP A 256 12.27 0.52 17.17
C ASP A 256 12.76 -0.50 16.12
N ILE A 257 12.43 -0.32 14.84
CA ILE A 257 12.91 -1.19 13.75
C ILE A 257 14.44 -1.16 13.66
N ILE A 258 15.04 0.03 13.69
CA ILE A 258 16.51 0.21 13.62
C ILE A 258 17.18 -0.58 14.75
N ASN A 259 16.72 -0.38 15.97
CA ASN A 259 17.29 -1.01 17.15
C ASN A 259 17.08 -2.53 17.14
N ARG A 260 15.89 -2.98 16.76
CA ARG A 260 15.52 -4.40 16.77
C ARG A 260 16.25 -5.21 15.71
N PHE A 261 16.35 -4.69 14.50
CA PHE A 261 16.91 -5.41 13.35
C PHE A 261 18.36 -5.01 13.03
N LYS A 262 18.95 -4.11 13.83
CA LYS A 262 20.32 -3.61 13.66
C LYS A 262 20.59 -3.14 12.23
N ILE A 263 19.68 -2.33 11.69
CA ILE A 263 19.76 -1.80 10.32
C ILE A 263 20.28 -0.37 10.32
N ALA A 264 20.96 0.03 9.24
CA ALA A 264 21.23 1.44 9.00
C ALA A 264 19.90 2.21 8.92
N PRO A 265 19.81 3.43 9.46
CA PRO A 265 18.57 4.21 9.46
C PRO A 265 18.04 4.36 8.02
N PRO A 266 16.81 3.92 7.73
CA PRO A 266 16.23 4.13 6.40
C PRO A 266 16.11 5.63 6.12
N THR A 267 16.46 6.03 4.90
CA THR A 267 16.43 7.43 4.44
C THR A 267 15.01 8.00 4.59
N ILE A 268 14.86 9.04 5.42
CA ILE A 268 13.57 9.71 5.63
C ILE A 268 13.31 10.62 4.42
N MET A 269 12.18 10.43 3.74
CA MET A 269 11.64 11.43 2.84
C MET A 269 10.71 12.36 3.65
N LEU A 270 11.29 13.35 4.34
CA LEU A 270 10.52 14.33 5.10
C LEU A 270 9.58 15.09 4.15
N VAL A 271 8.29 15.20 4.48
CA VAL A 271 7.39 16.08 3.74
C VAL A 271 7.57 17.47 4.30
N SER A 272 8.22 18.36 3.55
CA SER A 272 8.14 19.78 3.80
C SER A 272 6.68 20.19 3.55
N GLY A 273 5.98 20.58 4.61
CA GLY A 273 4.61 21.09 4.53
C GLY A 273 4.52 22.46 3.89
#